data_AF-A0A917Y6I3-F1
#
_entry.id   AF-A0A917Y6I3-F1
#
_cell.length_a   1.000
_cell.length_b   1.000
_cell.length_c   1.000
_cell.angle_alpha   90.00
_cell.angle_beta   90.00
_cell.angle_gamma   90.00
#
_symmetry.space_group_name_H-M   'P 1'
#
loop_
_entity.id
_entity.type
_entity.pdbx_description
1 polymer ?
#
loop_
_entity_poly.entity_id
_entity_poly.type
_entity_poly.pdbx_seq_one_letter_code
_entity_poly.pdbx_strand_id
1 'polypeptide(L)' 'MRPHIRAALERSAELTRSNRLVEAVRIGEAAINRATDEEQPEIQQWLSDHVNDFVGREDLP' A
#
# COMPACT_ATOMS: atom_id res chain seq x y z
N MET A 1 -5.78 -11.33 6.06
CA MET A 1 -4.86 -10.93 4.99
C MET A 1 -3.56 -11.68 5.17
N ARG A 2 -3.05 -12.34 4.14
CA ARG A 2 -1.79 -13.08 4.23
C ARG A 2 -0.59 -12.17 4.53
N PRO A 3 0.40 -12.63 5.32
CA PRO A 3 1.55 -11.80 5.73
C PRO A 3 2.35 -11.20 4.56
N HIS A 4 2.43 -11.91 3.42
CA HIS A 4 3.17 -11.43 2.26
C HIS A 4 2.46 -10.27 1.53
N ILE A 5 1.12 -10.23 1.53
CA ILE A 5 0.34 -9.12 0.97
C ILE A 5 0.55 -7.88 1.83
N ARG A 6 0.45 -8.04 3.16
CA ARG A 6 0.70 -6.95 4.11
C ARG A 6 2.10 -6.35 3.93
N ALA A 7 3.13 -7.18 3.89
CA ALA A 7 4.51 -6.72 3.71
C ALA A 7 4.71 -5.99 2.37
N ALA A 8 4.03 -6.42 1.31
CA ALA A 8 4.08 -5.73 0.02
C ALA A 8 3.40 -4.35 0.08
N LEU A 9 2.25 -4.24 0.76
CA LEU A 9 1.55 -2.97 0.95
C LEU A 9 2.36 -1.99 1.82
N GLU A 10 2.93 -2.46 2.92
CA GLU A 10 3.84 -1.68 3.78
C GLU A 10 5.05 -1.18 2.97
N ARG A 11 5.65 -2.05 2.14
CA ARG A 11 6.77 -1.68 1.28
C ARG A 11 6.38 -0.67 0.21
N SER A 12 5.18 -0.81 -0.37
CA SER A 12 4.63 0.16 -1.31
C SER A 12 4.50 1.53 -0.64
N ALA A 13 3.96 1.59 0.58
CA ALA A 13 3.82 2.83 1.35
C ALA A 13 5.17 3.49 1.69
N GLU A 14 6.19 2.72 2.08
CA GLU A 14 7.56 3.23 2.27
C GLU A 14 8.16 3.84 1.00
N LEU A 15 7.96 3.17 -0.15
CA LEU A 15 8.45 3.64 -1.43
C LEU A 15 7.75 4.93 -1.87
N THR A 16 6.44 5.07 -1.61
CA THR A 16 5.71 6.32 -1.84
C THR A 16 6.31 7.46 -1.02
N ARG A 17 6.58 7.25 0.28
CA ARG A 17 7.25 8.24 1.15
C ARG A 17 8.67 8.58 0.71
N SER A 18 9.35 7.65 0.05
CA SER A 18 10.69 7.85 -0.50
C SER A 18 10.69 8.46 -1.92
N ASN A 19 9.54 8.95 -2.39
CA ASN A 19 9.36 9.50 -3.74
C ASN A 19 9.69 8.51 -4.88
N ARG A 20 9.56 7.19 -4.63
CA ARG A 20 9.77 6.10 -5.59
C ARG A 20 8.45 5.54 -6.10
N LEU A 21 7.59 6.41 -6.60
CA LEU A 21 6.20 6.08 -6.95
C LEU A 21 6.05 4.90 -7.93
N VAL A 22 6.91 4.82 -8.95
CA VAL A 22 6.85 3.72 -9.95
C VAL A 22 7.07 2.36 -9.30
N GLU A 23 7.97 2.26 -8.33
CA GLU A 23 8.21 1.01 -7.62
C GLU A 23 7.14 0.71 -6.58
N ALA A 24 6.62 1.76 -5.91
CA ALA A 24 5.48 1.63 -5.02
C ALA A 24 4.28 1.01 -5.76
N VAL A 25 3.87 1.62 -6.87
CA VAL A 25 2.74 1.13 -7.68
C VAL A 25 2.97 -0.30 -8.15
N ARG A 26 4.16 -0.63 -8.66
CA ARG A 26 4.46 -1.99 -9.11
C ARG A 26 4.29 -3.03 -7.99
N ILE A 27 4.75 -2.73 -6.78
CA ILE A 27 4.65 -3.66 -5.64
C ILE A 27 3.19 -3.75 -5.15
N GLY A 28 2.51 -2.61 -5.01
CA GLY A 28 1.12 -2.55 -4.58
C GLY A 28 0.17 -3.29 -5.54
N GLU A 29 0.31 -3.04 -6.84
CA GLU A 29 -0.51 -3.70 -7.87
C GLU A 29 -0.28 -5.21 -7.90
N ALA A 30 0.98 -5.66 -7.78
CA ALA A 30 1.29 -7.08 -7.71
C ALA A 30 0.71 -7.75 -6.45
N ALA A 31 0.59 -7.02 -5.33
CA ALA A 31 -0.06 -7.52 -4.13
C ALA A 31 -1.57 -7.65 -4.34
N ILE A 32 -2.22 -6.62 -4.87
CA ILE A 32 -3.67 -6.60 -5.15
C ILE A 32 -4.03 -7.72 -6.14
N ASN A 33 -3.27 -7.90 -7.22
CA ASN A 33 -3.52 -8.94 -8.23
C ASN A 33 -3.32 -10.38 -7.72
N ARG A 34 -2.62 -10.58 -6.59
CA ARG A 34 -2.40 -11.91 -5.98
C ARG A 34 -3.38 -12.22 -4.85
N ALA A 35 -4.14 -11.23 -4.42
CA ALA A 35 -5.13 -11.38 -3.37
C ALA A 35 -6.28 -12.28 -3.84
N THR A 36 -6.82 -13.08 -2.92
CA THR A 36 -8.10 -13.74 -3.16
C THR A 36 -9.27 -12.79 -2.90
N ASP A 37 -10.47 -13.15 -3.35
CA ASP A 37 -11.69 -12.37 -3.12
C ASP A 37 -11.98 -12.19 -1.61
N GLU A 38 -11.60 -13.16 -0.79
CA GLU A 38 -11.73 -13.09 0.67
C GLU A 38 -10.77 -12.08 1.32
N GLU A 39 -9.64 -11.80 0.67
CA GLU A 39 -8.62 -10.86 1.17
C GLU A 39 -8.86 -9.43 0.71
N GLN A 40 -9.65 -9.21 -0.34
CA GLN A 40 -9.93 -7.86 -0.85
C GLN A 40 -10.50 -6.91 0.20
N PRO A 41 -11.48 -7.31 1.05
CA PRO A 41 -12.00 -6.44 2.11
C PRO A 41 -10.91 -6.04 3.10
N GLU A 42 -10.02 -6.96 3.45
CA GLU A 42 -8.93 -6.69 4.38
C GLU A 42 -7.86 -5.76 3.79
N ILE A 43 -7.59 -5.89 2.48
CA ILE A 43 -6.69 -4.98 1.75
C ILE A 43 -7.29 -3.58 1.68
N GLN A 44 -8.58 -3.46 1.38
CA GLN A 44 -9.25 -2.16 1.36
C GLN A 44 -9.27 -1.49 2.74
N GLN A 45 -9.51 -2.25 3.80
CA GLN A 45 -9.42 -1.72 5.16
C GLN A 45 -8.00 -1.23 5.46
N TRP A 46 -6.98 -2.04 5.15
CA TRP A 46 -5.59 -1.66 5.37
C TRP A 46 -5.21 -0.38 4.61
N LEU A 47 -5.59 -0.27 3.34
CA LEU A 47 -5.33 0.93 2.52
C LEU A 47 -6.03 2.17 3.07
N SER A 48 -7.24 2.02 3.59
CA SER A 48 -7.99 3.11 4.23
C SER A 48 -7.28 3.59 5.49
N ASP A 49 -6.84 2.65 6.34
CA ASP A 49 -6.13 2.95 7.58
C ASP A 49 -4.77 3.63 7.34
N HIS A 50 -4.12 3.33 6.21
CA HIS A 50 -2.78 3.81 5.86
C HIS A 50 -2.77 4.86 4.75
N VAL A 51 -3.91 5.50 4.44
CA VAL A 51 -3.99 6.52 3.38
C VAL A 51 -2.94 7.63 3.56
N ASN A 52 -2.66 7.99 4.82
CA ASN A 52 -1.68 8.99 5.20
C ASN A 52 -0.23 8.61 4.88
N ASP A 53 0.07 7.33 4.62
CA ASP A 53 1.39 6.92 4.17
C ASP A 53 1.57 7.09 2.65
N PHE A 54 0.46 7.30 1.92
CA PHE A 54 0.47 7.51 0.46
C PHE A 54 0.31 8.98 0.07
N VAL A 55 -0.33 9.78 0.91
CA VAL A 55 -0.26 11.24 0.81
C VAL A 55 0.98 11.70 1.55
N GLY A 56 1.98 12.21 0.82
CA GLY A 56 3.13 12.85 1.46
C GLY A 56 2.59 13.89 2.44
N ARG A 57 3.14 13.92 3.67
CA ARG A 57 2.76 14.94 4.65
C ARG A 57 2.79 16.29 3.93
N GLU A 58 1.63 16.90 3.75
CA GLU A 58 1.58 18.32 3.46
C GLU A 58 2.28 18.96 4.65
N ASP A 59 3.48 19.45 4.42
CA ASP A 59 4.09 20.47 5.26
C ASP A 59 3.13 21.67 5.16
N LEU A 60 2.08 21.64 5.98
CA LEU A 60 1.15 22.75 6.13
C LEU A 60 1.95 23.90 6.77
N PRO A 61 2.04 25.07 6.11
CA PRO A 61 2.74 26.24 6.63
C PRO A 61 2.06 26.85 7.86
#